data_AF-A0A817D079-F1
#
_entry.id   AF-A0A817D079-F1
#
_cell.length_a   1.000
_cell.length_b   1.000
_cell.length_c   1.000
_cell.angle_alpha   90.00
_cell.angle_beta   90.00
_cell.angle_gamma   90.00
#
_symmetry.space_group_name_H-M   'P 1'
#
loop_
_entity.id
_entity.type
_entity.pdbx_description
1 polymer ?
#
loop_
_entity_poly.entity_id
_entity_poly.type
_entity_poly.pdbx_seq_one_letter_code
_entity_poly.pdbx_strand_id
1 'polypeptide(L)'
;MMYWCDIDSIIPTTEYKLPLPSLVDEIKLDCYLFITYHDLFTKRLADLQQDLNKIKLYLRFKDNFSTYHSFLYSKRFSCASYLVSYTDNNEEIEYAKIIVFYLYENVWYSFIQQYKRAAVKLSDYLDIPDQLKKTVDLFYPICIVSDDFVALPVSKIISKCISVQFQNYECISERRVNYEHD
;
A
#
# COMPACT_ATOMS: atom_id res chain seq x y z
N MET A 1 -29.76 32.50 -27.52
CA MET A 1 -28.41 32.05 -27.89
C MET A 1 -27.84 31.31 -26.70
N MET A 2 -27.89 29.98 -26.71
CA MET A 2 -27.17 29.12 -25.77
C MET A 2 -27.06 27.76 -26.48
N TYR A 3 -25.92 27.52 -27.12
CA TYR A 3 -25.64 26.26 -27.78
C TYR A 3 -25.39 25.21 -26.69
N TRP A 4 -26.26 24.21 -26.62
CA TRP A 4 -25.90 22.93 -26.02
C TRP A 4 -24.84 22.33 -26.93
N CYS A 5 -23.59 22.28 -26.49
CA CYS A 5 -22.57 21.53 -27.19
C CYS A 5 -22.92 20.04 -27.09
N ASP A 6 -23.24 19.42 -28.22
CA ASP A 6 -23.33 17.98 -28.39
C ASP A 6 -22.02 17.33 -27.92
N ILE A 7 -22.06 16.62 -26.78
CA ILE A 7 -20.97 15.78 -26.26
C ILE A 7 -20.93 14.43 -27.03
N ASP A 8 -21.35 14.40 -28.30
CA ASP A 8 -21.41 13.17 -29.10
C ASP A 8 -20.41 13.18 -30.27
N SER A 9 -19.36 13.99 -30.20
CA SER A 9 -18.30 13.97 -31.20
C SER A 9 -16.93 14.09 -30.57
N ILE A 10 -16.34 12.90 -30.34
CA ILE A 10 -14.92 12.49 -30.38
C ILE A 10 -14.79 11.36 -29.33
N ILE A 11 -15.32 10.18 -29.65
CA ILE A 11 -14.81 8.95 -29.04
C ILE A 11 -13.61 8.57 -29.92
N PRO A 12 -12.37 8.64 -29.42
CA PRO A 12 -11.23 8.16 -30.18
C PRO A 12 -11.49 6.69 -30.54
N THR A 13 -11.47 6.36 -31.83
CA THR A 13 -11.52 4.98 -32.34
C THR A 13 -10.24 4.19 -32.05
N THR A 14 -9.29 4.81 -31.34
CA THR A 14 -8.12 4.14 -30.79
C THR A 14 -8.56 3.35 -29.57
N GLU A 15 -8.51 2.03 -29.70
CA GLU A 15 -8.66 1.09 -28.60
C GLU A 15 -7.78 1.57 -27.43
N TYR A 16 -8.41 2.06 -26.37
CA TYR A 16 -7.70 2.58 -25.21
C TYR A 16 -6.98 1.40 -24.54
N LYS A 17 -5.66 1.31 -24.75
CA LYS A 17 -4.83 0.30 -24.09
C LYS A 17 -4.56 0.77 -22.67
N LEU A 18 -5.05 0.01 -21.69
CA LEU A 18 -4.69 0.22 -20.29
C LEU A 18 -3.15 0.21 -20.18
N PRO A 19 -2.54 1.20 -19.50
CA PRO A 19 -1.10 1.23 -19.32
C PRO A 19 -0.68 0.00 -18.52
N LEU A 20 0.35 -0.71 -18.98
CA LEU A 20 0.87 -1.88 -18.26
C LEU A 20 1.41 -1.46 -16.89
N PRO A 21 1.29 -2.32 -15.87
CA PRO A 21 1.83 -1.98 -14.57
C PRO A 21 3.37 -1.92 -14.64
N SER A 22 3.97 -1.11 -13.77
CA SER A 22 5.40 -0.81 -13.80
C SER A 22 5.96 -0.41 -12.45
N LEU A 23 7.24 -0.71 -12.25
CA LEU A 23 8.02 -0.19 -11.14
C LEU A 23 8.74 1.09 -11.58
N VAL A 24 8.73 2.11 -10.72
CA VAL A 24 9.19 3.46 -11.04
C VAL A 24 10.11 3.97 -9.93
N ASP A 25 11.09 4.79 -10.33
CA ASP A 25 12.15 5.35 -9.46
C ASP A 25 13.01 4.25 -8.83
N GLU A 26 13.89 3.66 -9.64
CA GLU A 26 14.88 2.67 -9.19
C GLU A 26 15.84 3.30 -8.18
N ILE A 27 16.16 2.57 -7.12
CA ILE A 27 17.17 2.95 -6.12
C ILE A 27 18.17 1.82 -5.94
N LYS A 28 19.37 2.18 -5.48
CA LYS A 28 20.41 1.21 -5.14
C LYS A 28 20.16 0.60 -3.75
N LEU A 29 20.66 -0.61 -3.53
CA LEU A 29 20.61 -1.30 -2.23
C LEU A 29 21.35 -0.51 -1.13
N ASP A 30 22.45 0.16 -1.48
CA ASP A 30 23.27 0.99 -0.57
C ASP A 30 22.75 2.43 -0.43
N CYS A 31 21.54 2.72 -0.94
CA CYS A 31 20.94 4.03 -0.80
C CYS A 31 20.70 4.39 0.67
N TYR A 32 21.09 5.60 1.06
CA TYR A 32 20.90 6.11 2.43
C TYR A 32 19.44 6.06 2.91
N LEU A 33 18.47 6.16 2.00
CA LEU A 33 17.05 6.04 2.34
C LEU A 33 16.69 4.63 2.82
N PHE A 34 17.35 3.61 2.28
CA PHE A 34 17.05 2.21 2.55
C PHE A 34 17.96 1.57 3.62
N ILE A 35 19.06 2.24 3.98
CA ILE A 35 20.11 1.67 4.83
C ILE A 35 19.58 1.10 6.17
N THR A 36 18.59 1.75 6.78
CA THR A 36 17.95 1.31 8.03
C THR A 36 17.25 -0.05 7.90
N TYR A 37 16.82 -0.43 6.69
CA TYR A 37 16.08 -1.66 6.42
C TYR A 37 16.92 -2.74 5.73
N HIS A 38 18.16 -2.41 5.36
CA HIS A 38 19.01 -3.26 4.53
C HIS A 38 19.24 -4.65 5.13
N ASP A 39 19.56 -4.73 6.41
CA ASP A 39 19.86 -6.01 7.09
C ASP A 39 18.62 -6.88 7.23
N LEU A 40 17.48 -6.26 7.59
CA LEU A 40 16.19 -6.94 7.68
C LEU A 40 15.75 -7.48 6.32
N PHE A 41 15.92 -6.68 5.28
CA PHE A 41 15.61 -7.07 3.91
C PHE A 41 16.49 -8.23 3.45
N THR A 42 17.81 -8.11 3.61
CA THR A 42 18.78 -9.15 3.21
C THR A 42 18.51 -10.47 3.92
N LYS A 43 18.24 -10.43 5.23
CA LYS A 43 17.87 -11.61 6.00
C LYS A 43 16.59 -12.24 5.45
N ARG A 44 15.55 -11.43 5.19
CA ARG A 44 14.27 -11.95 4.69
C ARG A 44 14.40 -12.56 3.30
N LEU A 45 15.23 -11.99 2.42
CA LEU A 45 15.50 -12.57 1.11
C LEU A 45 16.26 -13.89 1.19
N ALA A 46 17.20 -14.00 2.12
CA ALA A 46 17.91 -15.26 2.38
C ALA A 46 16.96 -16.36 2.86
N ASP A 47 16.03 -16.05 3.76
CA ASP A 47 14.98 -16.98 4.22
C ASP A 47 14.10 -17.46 3.05
N LEU A 48 13.87 -16.61 2.05
CA LEU A 48 13.11 -16.89 0.84
C LEU A 48 13.95 -17.47 -0.30
N GLN A 49 15.25 -17.67 -0.09
CA GLN A 49 16.21 -18.15 -1.09
C GLN A 49 16.24 -17.28 -2.36
N GLN A 50 16.03 -15.96 -2.23
CA GLN A 50 16.12 -15.00 -3.31
C GLN A 50 17.53 -14.40 -3.40
N ASP A 51 18.15 -14.48 -4.57
CA ASP A 51 19.48 -13.92 -4.82
C ASP A 51 19.45 -12.39 -4.85
N LEU A 52 20.10 -11.76 -3.87
CA LEU A 52 20.20 -10.31 -3.72
C LEU A 52 20.78 -9.62 -4.97
N ASN A 53 21.68 -10.28 -5.71
CA ASN A 53 22.31 -9.69 -6.89
C ASN A 53 21.35 -9.55 -8.08
N LYS A 54 20.23 -10.27 -8.07
CA LYS A 54 19.19 -10.20 -9.10
C LYS A 54 18.10 -9.19 -8.77
N ILE A 55 18.19 -8.53 -7.62
CA ILE A 55 17.14 -7.65 -7.12
C ILE A 55 17.40 -6.21 -7.53
N LYS A 56 16.31 -5.55 -7.94
CA LYS A 56 16.27 -4.11 -8.16
C LYS A 56 15.20 -3.50 -7.28
N LEU A 57 15.53 -2.41 -6.59
CA LEU A 57 14.63 -1.72 -5.67
C LEU A 57 13.98 -0.51 -6.34
N TYR A 58 12.75 -0.21 -5.96
CA TYR A 58 11.96 0.87 -6.54
C TYR A 58 11.14 1.58 -5.47
N LEU A 59 10.98 2.90 -5.62
CA LEU A 59 10.19 3.70 -4.68
C LEU A 59 8.69 3.70 -4.98
N ARG A 60 8.28 3.30 -6.18
CA ARG A 60 6.88 3.33 -6.61
C ARG A 60 6.51 2.12 -7.43
N PHE A 61 5.26 1.71 -7.28
CA PHE A 61 4.61 0.74 -8.15
C PHE A 61 3.36 1.37 -8.75
N LYS A 62 3.22 1.32 -10.06
CA LYS A 62 2.06 1.83 -10.79
C LYS A 62 1.31 0.64 -11.39
N ASP A 63 0.08 0.45 -10.96
CA ASP A 63 -0.89 -0.42 -11.62
C ASP A 63 -1.71 0.37 -12.66
N ASN A 64 -2.55 -0.32 -13.42
CA ASN A 64 -3.41 0.23 -14.46
C ASN A 64 -4.22 1.45 -13.98
N PHE A 65 -4.60 1.49 -12.71
CA PHE A 65 -5.48 2.50 -12.13
C PHE A 65 -4.93 3.21 -10.89
N SER A 66 -3.75 2.81 -10.39
CA SER A 66 -3.30 3.25 -9.08
C SER A 66 -1.79 3.33 -8.95
N THR A 67 -1.31 4.41 -8.35
CA THR A 67 0.09 4.56 -7.96
C THR A 67 0.26 4.30 -6.46
N TYR A 68 1.06 3.29 -6.14
CA TYR A 68 1.51 2.97 -4.79
C TYR A 68 2.91 3.54 -4.56
N HIS A 69 3.11 4.10 -3.38
CA HIS A 69 4.38 4.69 -2.97
C HIS A 69 5.00 3.83 -1.88
N SER A 70 6.32 3.77 -1.85
CA SER A 70 7.05 3.31 -0.68
C SER A 70 7.04 4.39 0.39
N PHE A 71 7.20 4.00 1.65
CA PHE A 71 7.38 4.90 2.78
C PHE A 71 8.62 5.79 2.63
N LEU A 72 9.62 5.33 1.86
CA LEU A 72 10.85 6.05 1.58
C LEU A 72 10.67 7.19 0.56
N TYR A 73 9.52 7.27 -0.12
CA TYR A 73 9.24 8.30 -1.10
C TYR A 73 8.95 9.64 -0.42
N SER A 74 9.96 10.51 -0.37
CA SER A 74 9.94 11.74 0.44
C SER A 74 9.38 12.99 -0.27
N LYS A 75 8.62 12.86 -1.36
CA LYS A 75 8.13 14.06 -2.07
C LYS A 75 7.00 14.73 -1.26
N ARG A 76 7.19 16.03 -0.96
CA ARG A 76 6.21 16.87 -0.26
C ARG A 76 4.87 16.87 -1.01
N PHE A 77 3.77 16.86 -0.25
CA PHE A 77 2.38 16.86 -0.72
C PHE A 77 1.89 15.59 -1.44
N SER A 78 2.68 14.50 -1.45
CA SER A 78 2.31 13.30 -2.19
C SER A 78 1.52 12.28 -1.36
N CYS A 79 0.44 11.80 -1.96
CA CYS A 79 -0.48 10.74 -1.52
C CYS A 79 0.13 9.71 -0.55
N ALA A 80 -0.47 9.56 0.64
CA ALA A 80 -0.22 8.43 1.54
C ALA A 80 -0.77 7.13 0.91
N SER A 81 -0.02 6.55 -0.02
CA SER A 81 -0.30 5.23 -0.61
C SER A 81 0.77 4.19 -0.30
N TYR A 82 1.53 4.43 0.76
CA TYR A 82 2.44 3.44 1.35
C TYR A 82 1.76 2.56 2.40
N LEU A 83 0.62 2.98 2.96
CA LEU A 83 -0.20 2.13 3.81
C LEU A 83 -1.18 1.36 2.93
N VAL A 84 -1.25 0.05 3.10
CA VAL A 84 -2.09 -0.82 2.28
C VAL A 84 -2.76 -1.90 3.11
N SER A 85 -3.88 -2.40 2.60
CA SER A 85 -4.43 -3.69 2.98
C SER A 85 -3.98 -4.77 2.00
N TYR A 86 -3.80 -5.98 2.49
CA TYR A 86 -3.39 -7.12 1.69
C TYR A 86 -4.02 -8.41 2.20
N THR A 87 -4.15 -9.40 1.32
CA THR A 87 -4.59 -10.75 1.68
C THR A 87 -3.39 -11.56 2.17
N ASP A 88 -3.48 -12.14 3.37
CA ASP A 88 -2.42 -12.98 3.91
C ASP A 88 -2.42 -14.40 3.28
N ASN A 89 -1.86 -15.40 3.96
CA ASN A 89 -1.91 -16.79 3.49
C ASN A 89 -3.17 -17.54 3.95
N ASN A 90 -3.90 -17.01 4.93
CA ASN A 90 -5.15 -17.54 5.45
C ASN A 90 -6.38 -16.86 4.83
N GLU A 91 -6.16 -16.03 3.79
CA GLU A 91 -7.18 -15.22 3.11
C GLU A 91 -7.79 -14.11 4.00
N GLU A 92 -7.12 -13.75 5.09
CA GLU A 92 -7.53 -12.67 5.97
C GLU A 92 -6.97 -11.33 5.48
N ILE A 93 -7.73 -10.25 5.74
CA ILE A 93 -7.32 -8.89 5.41
C ILE A 93 -6.43 -8.35 6.52
N GLU A 94 -5.18 -8.09 6.16
CA GLU A 94 -4.16 -7.54 7.00
C GLU A 94 -3.69 -6.17 6.49
N TYR A 95 -2.96 -5.43 7.33
CA TYR A 95 -2.50 -4.08 7.02
C TYR A 95 -0.98 -3.96 7.11
N ALA A 96 -0.41 -3.14 6.24
CA ALA A 96 1.03 -3.02 6.12
C ALA A 96 1.47 -1.64 5.64
N LYS A 97 2.68 -1.25 6.05
CA LYS A 97 3.44 -0.14 5.49
C LYS A 97 4.45 -0.69 4.48
N ILE A 98 4.37 -0.24 3.24
CA ILE A 98 5.32 -0.58 2.19
C ILE A 98 6.63 0.15 2.45
N ILE A 99 7.70 -0.59 2.69
CA ILE A 99 9.04 -0.04 2.88
C ILE A 99 9.70 0.23 1.53
N VAL A 100 9.67 -0.74 0.62
CA VAL A 100 10.23 -0.61 -0.73
C VAL A 100 9.59 -1.65 -1.66
N PHE A 101 9.54 -1.36 -2.96
CA PHE A 101 9.19 -2.36 -3.97
C PHE A 101 10.44 -2.98 -4.56
N TYR A 102 10.33 -4.21 -5.05
CA TYR A 102 11.45 -4.83 -5.75
C TYR A 102 11.00 -5.83 -6.82
N LEU A 103 11.88 -6.05 -7.79
CA LEU A 103 11.70 -7.04 -8.86
C LEU A 103 12.64 -8.23 -8.61
N TYR A 104 12.10 -9.45 -8.66
CA TYR A 104 12.87 -10.69 -8.66
C TYR A 104 12.27 -11.67 -9.66
N GLU A 105 13.08 -12.15 -10.61
CA GLU A 105 12.69 -13.14 -11.63
C GLU A 105 11.35 -12.83 -12.33
N ASN A 106 11.18 -11.56 -12.75
CA ASN A 106 9.98 -11.03 -13.41
C ASN A 106 8.71 -10.96 -12.55
N VAL A 107 8.81 -11.13 -11.23
CA VAL A 107 7.72 -10.95 -10.28
C VAL A 107 7.96 -9.70 -9.44
N TRP A 108 6.93 -8.89 -9.29
CA TRP A 108 6.97 -7.70 -8.43
C TRP A 108 6.58 -8.05 -7.01
N TYR A 109 7.42 -7.60 -6.08
CA TYR A 109 7.23 -7.77 -4.66
C TYR A 109 7.24 -6.41 -3.95
N SER A 110 6.62 -6.36 -2.79
CA SER A 110 6.76 -5.32 -1.80
C SER A 110 7.45 -5.90 -0.57
N PHE A 111 8.46 -5.20 -0.06
CA PHE A 111 8.96 -5.42 1.28
C PHE A 111 8.13 -4.54 2.22
N ILE A 112 7.42 -5.17 3.14
CA ILE A 112 6.42 -4.54 3.98
C ILE A 112 6.75 -4.70 5.47
N GLN A 113 6.37 -3.71 6.26
CA GLN A 113 6.29 -3.79 7.71
C GLN A 113 4.82 -3.99 8.10
N GLN A 114 4.53 -5.03 8.87
CA GLN A 114 3.16 -5.41 9.20
C GLN A 114 2.61 -4.55 10.33
N TYR A 115 1.30 -4.32 10.32
CA TYR A 115 0.55 -3.85 11.47
C TYR A 115 -0.07 -5.02 12.19
N LYS A 116 -0.13 -4.95 13.52
CA LYS A 116 -0.87 -5.90 14.36
C LYS A 116 -2.10 -5.22 14.93
N ARG A 117 -3.24 -5.91 14.89
CA ARG A 117 -4.46 -5.46 15.57
C ARG A 117 -4.17 -5.31 17.06
N ALA A 118 -4.57 -4.18 17.63
CA ALA A 118 -4.48 -3.95 19.06
C ALA A 118 -5.56 -4.77 19.80
N ALA A 119 -5.34 -5.01 21.09
CA ALA A 119 -6.36 -5.61 21.95
C ALA A 119 -7.55 -4.65 22.18
N VAL A 120 -7.29 -3.34 22.14
CA VAL A 120 -8.31 -2.29 22.22
C VAL A 120 -8.99 -2.08 20.86
N LYS A 121 -10.27 -1.74 20.89
CA LYS A 121 -11.08 -1.49 19.70
C LYS A 121 -11.59 -0.05 19.68
N LEU A 122 -11.95 0.45 18.51
CA LEU A 122 -12.47 1.81 18.39
C LEU A 122 -13.79 1.96 19.12
N SER A 123 -14.64 0.93 19.07
CA SER A 123 -15.91 0.90 19.79
C SER A 123 -15.77 0.99 21.32
N ASP A 124 -14.61 0.68 21.90
CA ASP A 124 -14.35 0.84 23.33
C ASP A 124 -14.25 2.32 23.75
N TYR A 125 -14.03 3.23 22.78
CA TYR A 125 -13.87 4.67 23.00
C TYR A 125 -15.06 5.50 22.51
N LEU A 126 -16.08 4.85 21.93
CA LEU A 126 -17.24 5.52 21.34
C LEU A 126 -18.51 5.16 22.10
N ASP A 127 -19.32 6.16 22.42
CA ASP A 127 -20.68 5.94 22.94
C ASP A 127 -21.64 5.72 21.76
N ILE A 128 -21.72 4.47 21.30
CA ILE A 128 -22.53 4.04 20.15
C ILE A 128 -23.39 2.80 20.47
N PRO A 129 -24.52 2.60 19.78
CA PRO A 129 -25.34 1.40 19.92
C PRO A 129 -24.53 0.12 19.67
N ASP A 130 -24.81 -0.94 20.46
CA ASP A 130 -24.10 -2.22 20.37
C ASP A 130 -24.14 -2.85 18.97
N GLN A 131 -25.20 -2.61 18.21
CA GLN A 131 -25.34 -3.12 16.84
C GLN A 131 -24.29 -2.52 15.88
N LEU A 132 -23.77 -1.33 16.17
CA LEU A 132 -22.78 -0.64 15.34
C LEU A 132 -21.34 -0.98 15.72
N LYS A 133 -21.09 -1.45 16.95
CA LYS A 133 -19.73 -1.71 17.46
C LYS A 133 -18.92 -2.62 16.54
N LYS A 134 -19.50 -3.76 16.16
CA LYS A 134 -18.86 -4.73 15.25
C LYS A 134 -18.51 -4.11 13.89
N THR A 135 -19.40 -3.29 13.35
CA THR A 135 -19.20 -2.65 12.04
C THR A 135 -18.08 -1.61 12.09
N VAL A 136 -18.05 -0.80 13.15
CA VAL A 136 -17.01 0.19 13.36
C VAL A 136 -15.64 -0.48 13.52
N ASP A 137 -15.54 -1.52 14.35
CA ASP A 137 -14.27 -2.23 14.58
C ASP A 137 -13.76 -3.00 13.35
N LEU A 138 -14.67 -3.35 12.43
CA LEU A 138 -14.32 -3.97 11.16
C LEU A 138 -13.75 -2.95 10.17
N PHE A 139 -14.34 -1.77 10.05
CA PHE A 139 -13.92 -0.76 9.08
C PHE A 139 -12.80 0.15 9.57
N TYR A 140 -12.65 0.29 10.89
CA TYR A 140 -11.69 1.17 11.53
C TYR A 140 -10.88 0.42 12.60
N PRO A 141 -10.13 -0.63 12.22
CA PRO A 141 -9.31 -1.37 13.18
C PRO A 141 -8.26 -0.45 13.81
N ILE A 142 -8.10 -0.59 15.12
CA ILE A 142 -6.97 -0.02 15.85
C ILE A 142 -5.80 -0.99 15.76
N CYS A 143 -4.67 -0.49 15.30
CA CYS A 143 -3.48 -1.27 15.02
C CYS A 143 -2.23 -0.63 15.66
N ILE A 144 -1.17 -1.42 15.75
CA ILE A 144 0.17 -0.98 16.16
C ILE A 144 1.15 -1.42 15.07
N VAL A 145 2.09 -0.56 14.71
CA VAL A 145 3.20 -0.92 13.84
C VAL A 145 4.03 -2.02 14.52
N SER A 146 4.19 -3.15 13.87
CA SER A 146 5.01 -4.25 14.41
C SER A 146 6.44 -4.20 13.91
N ASP A 147 7.32 -4.96 14.56
CA ASP A 147 8.69 -5.21 14.10
C ASP A 147 8.78 -6.39 13.11
N ASP A 148 7.63 -6.86 12.60
CA ASP A 148 7.58 -7.96 11.64
C ASP A 148 7.62 -7.43 10.20
N PHE A 149 8.60 -7.91 9.44
CA PHE A 149 8.84 -7.53 8.06
C PHE A 149 8.67 -8.72 7.13
N VAL A 150 7.94 -8.57 6.05
CA VAL A 150 7.63 -9.65 5.10
C VAL A 150 7.86 -9.18 3.67
N ALA A 151 8.25 -10.10 2.79
CA ALA A 151 8.18 -9.87 1.36
C ALA A 151 6.89 -10.49 0.80
N LEU A 152 6.13 -9.69 0.07
CA LEU A 152 4.80 -10.05 -0.41
C LEU A 152 4.73 -9.78 -1.92
N PRO A 153 4.17 -10.67 -2.74
CA PRO A 153 3.85 -10.34 -4.13
C PRO A 153 2.89 -9.13 -4.17
N VAL A 154 3.16 -8.17 -5.06
CA VAL A 154 2.32 -6.97 -5.19
C VAL A 154 0.88 -7.31 -5.56
N SER A 155 0.64 -8.45 -6.21
CA SER A 155 -0.70 -8.96 -6.53
C SER A 155 -1.56 -9.29 -5.31
N LYS A 156 -0.99 -9.41 -4.11
CA LYS A 156 -1.75 -9.60 -2.87
C LYS A 156 -2.24 -8.29 -2.23
N ILE A 157 -1.77 -7.14 -2.71
CA ILE A 157 -2.22 -5.82 -2.24
C ILE A 157 -3.65 -5.58 -2.76
N ILE A 158 -4.56 -5.24 -1.85
CA ILE A 158 -5.98 -5.04 -2.16
C ILE A 158 -6.26 -3.56 -2.37
N SER A 159 -5.91 -2.72 -1.38
CA SER A 159 -6.27 -1.31 -1.40
C SER A 159 -5.24 -0.45 -0.67
N LYS A 160 -5.25 0.84 -1.01
CA LYS A 160 -4.55 1.88 -0.26
C LYS A 160 -5.33 2.19 1.01
N CYS A 161 -4.63 2.47 2.09
CA CYS A 161 -5.23 2.82 3.37
C CYS A 161 -4.79 4.22 3.80
N ILE A 162 -5.55 4.77 4.74
CA ILE A 162 -5.15 5.91 5.57
C ILE A 162 -5.01 5.43 7.00
N SER A 163 -4.11 6.08 7.75
CA SER A 163 -4.08 5.95 9.19
C SER A 163 -4.29 7.31 9.84
N VAL A 164 -4.98 7.28 10.98
CA VAL A 164 -5.10 8.41 11.90
C VAL A 164 -4.44 7.97 13.20
N GLN A 165 -3.44 8.72 13.64
CA GLN A 165 -2.78 8.45 14.91
C GLN A 165 -3.76 8.70 16.06
N PHE A 166 -3.88 7.73 16.96
CA PHE A 166 -4.68 7.82 18.17
C PHE A 166 -3.85 7.31 19.35
N GLN A 167 -3.33 8.23 20.18
CA GLN A 167 -2.38 7.91 21.25
C GLN A 167 -1.16 7.14 20.70
N ASN A 168 -0.89 5.93 21.22
CA ASN A 168 0.18 5.03 20.77
C ASN A 168 -0.28 4.05 19.68
N TYR A 169 -1.48 4.24 19.13
CA TYR A 169 -2.08 3.37 18.13
C TYR A 169 -2.32 4.11 16.81
N GLU A 170 -2.55 3.34 15.76
CA GLU A 170 -3.01 3.82 14.46
C GLU A 170 -4.40 3.25 14.17
N CYS A 171 -5.38 4.13 13.97
CA CYS A 171 -6.68 3.75 13.45
C CYS A 171 -6.58 3.70 11.93
N ILE A 172 -6.71 2.51 11.34
CA ILE A 172 -6.55 2.30 9.89
C ILE A 172 -7.91 2.26 9.22
N SER A 173 -8.02 2.84 8.03
CA SER A 173 -9.19 2.70 7.15
C SER A 173 -8.74 2.50 5.71
N GLU A 174 -9.42 1.63 4.98
CA GLU A 174 -9.22 1.52 3.53
C GLU A 174 -9.78 2.77 2.83
N ARG A 175 -9.02 3.31 1.88
CA ARG A 175 -9.52 4.36 0.98
C ARG A 175 -10.38 3.68 -0.08
N ARG A 176 -11.67 3.99 -0.09
CA ARG A 176 -12.61 3.53 -1.13
C ARG A 176 -12.86 4.55 -2.23
N VAL A 177 -12.09 5.65 -2.25
CA VAL A 177 -12.25 6.73 -3.23
C VAL A 177 -11.30 6.47 -4.39
N ASN A 178 -11.86 6.10 -5.55
CA ASN A 178 -11.14 5.78 -6.78
C ASN A 178 -10.58 6.98 -7.55
N TYR A 179 -10.73 8.20 -7.03
CA TYR A 179 -10.21 9.40 -7.67
C TYR A 179 -8.87 9.78 -7.03
N GLU A 180 -7.78 9.51 -7.75
CA GLU A 180 -6.49 10.16 -7.54
C GLU A 180 -6.64 11.64 -7.94
N HIS A 181 -7.04 12.49 -6.99
CA HIS A 181 -6.85 13.93 -7.13
C HIS A 181 -5.68 14.34 -6.25
N ASP A 182 -4.62 14.79 -6.91
CA ASP A 182 -3.74 15.85 -6.41
C ASP A 182 -4.58 17.10 -6.03
#